data_AF-A0A256G8F9-F1
#
_entry.id   AF-A0A256G8F9-F1
#
_cell.length_a   1.000
_cell.length_b   1.000
_cell.length_c   1.000
_cell.angle_alpha   90.00
_cell.angle_beta   90.00
_cell.angle_gamma   90.00
#
_symmetry.space_group_name_H-M   'P 1'
#
loop_
_entity.id
_entity.type
_entity.pdbx_description
1 polymer ?
#
loop_
_entity_poly.entity_id
_entity_poly.type
_entity_poly.pdbx_seq_one_letter_code
_entity_poly.pdbx_strand_id
1 'polypeptide(L)'
;MTASRRLQLAAEGSDTIGLAVRRWRRQTEAGDFGQPTASVTRWRVSVLPSAALPVPGLGRARWLVELIRCRAGESADFEVEACDAKGRIALPSKVADRPPQKEVGRRIASA
;
A
#
# COMPACT_ATOMS: atom_id res chain seq x y z
N MET A 1 12.84 12.66 -13.17
CA MET A 1 12.43 11.60 -14.14
C MET A 1 13.58 10.66 -14.57
N THR A 2 14.79 11.14 -14.82
CA THR A 2 15.88 10.32 -15.41
C THR A 2 16.21 9.02 -14.65
N ALA A 3 16.36 9.07 -13.32
CA ALA A 3 16.69 7.88 -12.54
C ALA A 3 15.61 6.78 -12.59
N SER A 4 14.33 7.16 -12.46
CA SER A 4 13.23 6.19 -12.52
C SER A 4 13.07 5.60 -13.93
N ARG A 5 13.28 6.40 -14.99
CA ARG A 5 13.25 5.90 -16.37
C ARG A 5 14.38 4.92 -16.66
N ARG A 6 15.60 5.19 -16.16
CA ARG A 6 16.75 4.26 -16.28
C ARG A 6 16.45 2.91 -15.61
N LEU A 7 15.87 2.93 -14.41
CA LEU A 7 15.47 1.69 -13.73
C LEU A 7 14.41 0.92 -14.53
N GLN A 8 13.38 1.60 -15.06
CA GLN A 8 12.37 0.95 -15.88
C GLN A 8 12.98 0.29 -17.13
N LEU A 9 13.83 1.00 -17.87
CA LEU A 9 14.45 0.48 -19.09
C LEU A 9 15.39 -0.70 -18.78
N ALA A 10 16.14 -0.65 -17.67
CA ALA A 10 16.99 -1.77 -17.27
C ALA A 10 16.15 -3.00 -16.90
N ALA A 11 15.04 -2.81 -16.19
CA ALA A 11 14.12 -3.88 -15.84
C ALA A 11 13.46 -4.51 -17.09
N GLU A 12 12.95 -3.67 -18.00
CA GLU A 12 12.36 -4.11 -19.27
C GLU A 12 13.39 -4.84 -20.15
N GLY A 13 14.61 -4.32 -20.27
CA GLY A 13 15.67 -4.92 -21.08
C GLY A 13 16.26 -6.22 -20.52
N SER A 14 16.02 -6.52 -19.24
CA SER A 14 16.45 -7.76 -18.58
C SER A 14 15.31 -8.71 -18.24
N ASP A 15 14.09 -8.40 -18.71
CA ASP A 15 12.87 -9.17 -18.42
C ASP A 15 12.66 -9.45 -16.92
N THR A 16 12.94 -8.46 -16.08
CA THR A 16 12.82 -8.57 -14.62
C THR A 16 11.96 -7.47 -14.03
N ILE A 17 11.55 -7.64 -12.77
CA ILE A 17 10.77 -6.65 -12.03
C ILE A 17 11.72 -5.65 -11.38
N GLY A 18 11.59 -4.38 -11.75
CA GLY A 18 12.23 -3.27 -11.05
C GLY A 18 11.38 -2.78 -9.87
N LEU A 19 11.91 -2.87 -8.65
CA LEU A 19 11.26 -2.33 -7.44
C LEU A 19 12.07 -1.17 -6.87
N ALA A 20 11.40 -0.04 -6.61
CA ALA A 20 11.98 1.11 -5.93
C ALA A 20 11.22 1.40 -4.65
N VAL A 21 11.85 1.18 -3.49
CA VAL A 21 11.28 1.46 -2.17
C VAL A 21 11.78 2.80 -1.67
N ARG A 22 10.86 3.74 -1.41
CA ARG A 22 11.17 5.04 -0.82
C ARG A 22 10.60 5.07 0.60
N ARG A 23 11.46 5.21 1.60
CA ARG A 23 11.07 5.33 3.01
C ARG A 23 11.24 6.79 3.44
N TRP A 24 10.16 7.39 3.93
CA TRP A 24 10.18 8.71 4.53
C TRP A 24 10.18 8.59 6.04
N ARG A 25 11.07 9.31 6.72
CA ARG A 25 11.09 9.33 8.19
C ARG A 25 10.18 10.41 8.75
N ARG A 26 9.99 11.49 7.98
CA ARG A 26 9.11 12.62 8.34
C ARG A 26 8.13 12.91 7.22
N GLN A 27 6.93 13.37 7.58
CA GLN A 27 5.89 13.70 6.60
C GLN A 27 6.34 14.79 5.62
N THR A 28 7.19 15.72 6.05
CA THR A 28 7.78 16.76 5.19
C THR A 28 8.68 16.20 4.09
N GLU A 29 9.29 15.03 4.30
CA GLU A 29 10.11 14.34 3.30
C GLU A 29 9.26 13.65 2.23
N ALA A 30 7.96 13.47 2.50
CA ALA A 30 7.00 12.97 1.52
C ALA A 30 6.60 14.03 0.50
N GLY A 31 7.23 15.22 0.45
CA GLY A 31 6.95 16.22 -0.59
C GLY A 31 7.21 15.74 -2.03
N ASP A 32 8.11 14.77 -2.21
CA ASP A 32 8.30 14.11 -3.51
C ASP A 32 7.14 13.16 -3.89
N PHE A 33 6.23 12.90 -2.96
CA PHE A 33 5.00 12.17 -3.22
C PHE A 33 4.10 13.05 -4.08
N GLY A 34 3.94 12.68 -5.36
CA GLY A 34 3.30 13.49 -6.38
C GLY A 34 4.22 13.81 -7.56
N GLN A 35 5.54 13.77 -7.36
CA GLN A 35 6.48 13.90 -8.48
C GLN A 35 6.27 12.74 -9.47
N PRO A 36 6.25 13.02 -10.79
CA PRO A 36 6.15 12.00 -11.82
C PRO A 36 7.29 10.98 -11.70
N THR A 37 6.96 9.71 -11.93
CA THR A 37 7.95 8.64 -12.03
C THR A 37 7.61 7.71 -13.18
N ALA A 38 8.59 6.94 -13.64
CA ALA A 38 8.41 5.96 -14.71
C ALA A 38 7.73 4.64 -14.24
N SER A 39 7.27 4.57 -12.98
CA SER A 39 6.63 3.36 -12.43
C SER A 39 5.30 3.07 -13.12
N VAL A 40 5.10 1.84 -13.57
CA VAL A 40 3.84 1.38 -14.14
C VAL A 40 2.77 1.11 -13.08
N THR A 41 3.22 0.80 -11.86
CA THR A 41 2.37 0.59 -10.68
C THR A 41 2.97 1.37 -9.51
N ARG A 42 2.13 2.11 -8.76
CA ARG A 42 2.57 2.93 -7.63
C ARG A 42 1.70 2.69 -6.41
N TRP A 43 2.36 2.36 -5.30
CA TRP A 43 1.73 2.09 -4.01
C TRP A 43 2.17 3.09 -2.95
N ARG A 44 1.31 3.40 -1.99
CA ARG A 44 1.65 4.06 -0.72
C ARG A 44 1.21 3.18 0.45
N VAL A 45 2.01 3.20 1.51
CA VAL A 45 1.68 2.56 2.79
C VAL A 45 1.74 3.62 3.87
N SER A 46 0.62 3.84 4.54
CA SER A 46 0.47 4.79 5.64
C SER A 46 0.07 4.03 6.91
N VAL A 47 0.49 4.51 8.08
CA VAL A 47 0.11 3.90 9.37
C VAL A 47 -1.33 4.20 9.72
N LEU A 48 -2.04 3.23 10.30
CA LEU A 48 -3.35 3.41 10.93
C LEU A 48 -3.26 3.00 12.41
N PRO A 49 -4.09 3.58 13.30
CA PRO A 49 -4.19 3.12 14.67
C PRO A 49 -4.59 1.65 14.76
N SER A 50 -3.90 0.89 15.61
CA SER A 50 -4.31 -0.47 15.98
C SER A 50 -5.70 -0.45 16.64
N ALA A 51 -6.43 -1.58 16.54
CA ALA A 51 -7.66 -1.75 17.29
C ALA A 51 -7.38 -1.73 18.81
N ALA A 52 -8.30 -1.14 19.58
CA ALA A 52 -8.23 -1.16 21.03
C ALA A 52 -8.47 -2.59 21.55
N LEU A 53 -7.72 -2.96 22.59
CA LEU A 53 -7.90 -4.24 23.28
C LEU A 53 -8.74 -4.03 24.55
N PRO A 54 -9.46 -5.05 25.04
CA PRO A 54 -10.19 -4.99 26.30
C PRO A 54 -9.26 -4.97 27.53
N VAL A 55 -7.96 -5.08 27.30
CA VAL A 55 -6.88 -5.07 28.30
C VAL A 55 -5.82 -4.04 27.90
N PRO A 56 -5.01 -3.54 28.85
CA PRO A 56 -3.88 -2.68 28.51
C PRO A 56 -2.96 -3.32 27.46
N GLY A 57 -2.75 -2.64 26.34
CA GLY A 57 -1.89 -3.14 25.27
C GLY A 57 -2.16 -2.49 23.91
N LEU A 58 -1.36 -2.88 22.92
CA LEU A 58 -1.54 -2.49 21.53
C LEU A 58 -2.13 -3.67 20.75
N GLY A 59 -3.25 -3.43 20.07
CA GLY A 59 -3.79 -4.39 19.11
C GLY A 59 -2.87 -4.59 17.91
N ARG A 60 -3.27 -5.48 17.02
CA ARG A 60 -2.55 -5.77 15.78
C ARG A 60 -2.30 -4.48 14.98
N ALA A 61 -1.06 -4.28 14.52
CA ALA A 61 -0.71 -3.10 13.74
C ALA A 61 -1.54 -3.04 12.44
N ARG A 62 -1.95 -1.83 12.06
CA ARG A 62 -2.79 -1.57 10.89
C ARG A 62 -2.12 -0.56 9.96
N TRP A 63 -2.36 -0.73 8.67
CA TRP A 63 -1.91 0.20 7.64
C TRP A 63 -3.00 0.45 6.62
N LEU A 64 -2.95 1.62 6.01
CA LEU A 64 -3.64 1.94 4.77
C LEU A 64 -2.67 1.70 3.61
N VAL A 65 -3.03 0.81 2.70
CA VAL A 65 -2.27 0.49 1.49
C VAL A 65 -3.06 1.03 0.30
N GLU A 66 -2.47 1.94 -0.45
CA GLU A 66 -3.17 2.68 -1.51
C GLU A 66 -2.47 2.42 -2.84
N LEU A 67 -3.21 1.88 -3.80
CA LEU A 67 -2.83 1.77 -5.20
C LEU A 67 -3.16 3.08 -5.89
N ILE A 68 -2.15 3.93 -6.07
CA ILE A 68 -2.30 5.28 -6.63
C ILE A 68 -2.36 5.25 -8.15
N ARG A 69 -1.68 4.28 -8.76
CA ARG A 69 -1.62 4.09 -10.21
C ARG A 69 -1.37 2.62 -10.52
N CYS A 70 -2.05 2.10 -11.52
CA CYS A 70 -1.76 0.82 -12.15
C CYS A 70 -1.89 0.94 -13.67
N ARG A 71 -1.06 0.23 -14.43
CA ARG A 71 -1.24 0.12 -15.88
C ARG A 71 -2.52 -0.67 -16.14
N ALA A 72 -3.44 -0.10 -16.93
CA ALA A 72 -4.70 -0.73 -17.31
C ALA A 72 -5.59 -1.13 -16.11
N GLY A 73 -5.50 -0.43 -14.98
CA GLY A 73 -6.29 -0.70 -13.79
C GLY A 73 -6.69 0.57 -13.05
N GLU A 74 -7.68 0.44 -12.18
CA GLU A 74 -8.17 1.50 -11.31
C GLU A 74 -7.32 1.63 -10.04
N SER A 75 -7.38 2.81 -9.43
CA SER A 75 -6.86 3.04 -8.09
C SER A 75 -7.73 2.37 -7.04
N ALA A 76 -7.13 1.94 -5.93
CA ALA A 76 -7.85 1.24 -4.87
C ALA A 76 -7.14 1.40 -3.53
N ASP A 77 -7.93 1.46 -2.46
CA ASP A 77 -7.43 1.59 -1.10
C ASP A 77 -7.80 0.36 -0.27
N PHE A 78 -6.85 -0.09 0.55
CA PHE A 78 -6.94 -1.28 1.37
C PHE A 78 -6.54 -0.95 2.80
N GLU A 79 -7.45 -1.13 3.74
CA GLU A 79 -7.06 -1.24 5.15
C GLU A 79 -6.60 -2.68 5.39
N VAL A 80 -5.42 -2.84 5.96
CA VAL A 80 -4.83 -4.15 6.24
C VAL A 80 -4.25 -4.20 7.65
N GLU A 81 -4.11 -5.39 8.20
CA GLU A 81 -3.44 -5.62 9.47
C GLU A 81 -2.18 -6.48 9.32
N ALA A 82 -1.30 -6.41 10.33
CA ALA A 82 -0.06 -7.18 10.41
C ALA A 82 -0.25 -8.67 10.17
N CYS A 83 0.81 -9.27 9.64
CA CYS A 83 0.82 -10.68 9.31
C CYS A 83 0.55 -11.54 10.55
N ASP A 84 -0.17 -12.64 10.35
CA ASP A 84 -0.20 -13.72 11.33
C ASP A 84 1.16 -14.45 11.40
N ALA A 85 1.27 -15.45 12.28
CA ALA A 85 2.48 -16.27 12.40
C ALA A 85 2.84 -17.05 11.12
N LYS A 86 1.94 -17.12 10.13
CA LYS A 86 2.16 -17.73 8.81
C LYS A 86 2.56 -16.70 7.74
N GLY A 87 2.76 -15.44 8.13
CA GLY A 87 3.14 -14.37 7.22
C GLY A 87 1.99 -13.80 6.38
N ARG A 88 0.73 -14.14 6.67
CA ARG A 88 -0.42 -13.71 5.87
C ARG A 88 -0.95 -12.37 6.33
N ILE A 89 -0.99 -11.39 5.44
CA ILE A 89 -1.64 -10.09 5.67
C ILE A 89 -3.13 -10.33 5.92
N ALA A 90 -3.66 -9.69 6.97
CA ALA A 90 -5.07 -9.78 7.31
C ALA A 90 -5.86 -8.58 6.77
N LEU A 91 -7.12 -8.80 6.44
CA LEU A 91 -8.08 -7.74 6.14
C LEU A 91 -8.97 -7.55 7.37
N PRO A 92 -8.97 -6.35 7.98
CA PRO A 92 -9.78 -6.10 9.16
C PRO A 92 -11.26 -6.27 8.82
N SER A 93 -11.96 -7.08 9.62
CA SER A 93 -13.42 -7.14 9.52
C SER A 93 -14.03 -5.93 10.22
N LYS A 94 -14.98 -5.26 9.57
CA LYS A 94 -15.75 -4.18 10.21
C LYS A 94 -16.79 -4.70 11.23
N VAL A 95 -16.90 -6.02 11.38
CA VAL A 95 -17.84 -6.69 12.28
C VAL A 95 -17.09 -7.77 13.08
N ALA A 96 -17.26 -7.79 14.39
CA ALA A 96 -16.45 -8.58 15.33
C ALA A 96 -16.35 -10.09 14.99
N ASP A 97 -17.47 -10.71 14.58
CA ASP A 97 -17.56 -12.18 14.44
C ASP A 97 -17.91 -12.66 13.02
N ARG A 98 -17.63 -11.84 12.00
CA ARG A 98 -17.92 -12.20 10.59
C ARG A 98 -16.67 -12.14 9.73
N PRO A 99 -16.49 -13.06 8.75
CA PRO A 99 -15.45 -12.92 7.73
C PRO A 99 -15.50 -11.52 7.09
N PRO A 100 -14.33 -10.97 6.71
CA PRO A 100 -14.27 -9.67 6.06
C PRO A 100 -15.16 -9.68 4.81
N GLN A 101 -15.84 -8.56 4.55
CA GLN A 101 -16.67 -8.39 3.36
C GLN A 101 -15.81 -8.62 2.11
N LYS A 102 -16.32 -9.39 1.14
CA LYS A 102 -15.59 -9.77 -0.09
C LYS A 102 -15.13 -8.56 -0.94
N GLU A 103 -15.72 -7.39 -0.72
CA GLU A 103 -15.28 -6.14 -1.36
C GLU A 103 -14.10 -5.55 -0.59
N VAL A 104 -12.92 -6.01 -0.97
CA VAL A 104 -11.64 -5.69 -0.31
C VAL A 104 -11.12 -4.29 -0.65
N GLY A 105 -11.66 -3.62 -1.68
CA GLY A 105 -11.20 -2.31 -2.12
C GLY A 105 -12.34 -1.32 -2.32
N ARG A 106 -12.17 -0.11 -1.78
CA ARG A 106 -13.04 1.02 -2.15
C ARG A 106 -12.56 1.53 -3.51
N ARG A 107 -13.37 1.37 -4.56
CA ARG A 107 -13.07 1.92 -5.88
C ARG A 107 -13.25 3.43 -5.82
N ILE A 108 -12.19 4.18 -6.08
CA ILE A 108 -12.31 5.60 -6.36
C ILE A 108 -12.29 5.73 -7.87
N ALA A 109 -13.47 5.98 -8.46
CA ALA A 109 -13.56 6.41 -9.84
C ALA A 109 -12.80 7.74 -9.95
N SER A 110 -11.80 7.80 -10.83
CA SER A 110 -11.20 9.09 -11.19
C SER A 110 -12.25 9.90 -11.96
N ALA A 111 -12.48 11.13 -11.51
CA ALA A 111 -13.29 12.12 -12.23
C ALA A 111 -12.59 12.58 -13.52
#